data_AF-A0A817V2Z6-F1
#
_entry.id   AF-A0A817V2Z6-F1
#
_cell.length_a   1.000
_cell.length_b   1.000
_cell.length_c   1.000
_cell.angle_alpha   90.00
_cell.angle_beta   90.00
_cell.angle_gamma   90.00
#
_symmetry.space_group_name_H-M   'P 1'
#
loop_
_entity.id
_entity.type
_entity.pdbx_description
1 polymer ?
#
loop_
_entity_poly.entity_id
_entity_poly.type
_entity_poly.pdbx_seq_one_letter_code
_entity_poly.pdbx_strand_id
1 'polypeptide(L)'
;MGMAHVTSGRATFTYQDLINTNLSTTPKSFIPKSLLKRMLIRENELRLSDEYQKRYCEAEKISSSSSWLNVTDELQRQIIHEFNLDDEMDDALLCLRCATQIYPDLKHIPLYVQYNRARDGDLKIGDIAPNVPVVQLNGQQTQLFDGLKSSSTVLIGGSYS
;
A
#
# COMPACT_ATOMS: atom_id res chain seq x y z
N MET A 1 8.62 -5.82 -27.00
CA MET A 1 7.28 -5.91 -26.40
C MET A 1 7.47 -6.15 -24.92
N GLY A 2 7.39 -5.10 -24.10
CA GLY A 2 7.67 -5.20 -22.66
C GLY A 2 6.44 -5.70 -21.92
N MET A 3 6.53 -6.89 -21.32
CA MET A 3 5.46 -7.47 -20.51
C MET A 3 5.45 -6.81 -19.13
N ALA A 4 4.27 -6.35 -18.71
CA ALA A 4 4.04 -5.88 -17.35
C ALA A 4 4.19 -7.05 -16.37
N HIS A 5 5.07 -6.86 -15.39
CA HIS A 5 5.31 -7.77 -14.29
C HIS A 5 4.16 -7.68 -13.27
N VAL A 6 3.57 -8.82 -12.92
CA VAL A 6 2.64 -8.97 -11.79
C VAL A 6 3.30 -9.87 -10.75
N THR A 7 3.80 -9.28 -9.66
CA THR A 7 4.29 -10.02 -8.49
C THR A 7 3.21 -10.09 -7.41
N SER A 8 3.00 -11.31 -6.90
CA SER A 8 2.14 -11.67 -5.77
C SER A 8 2.19 -10.67 -4.60
N GLY A 9 1.02 -10.33 -4.04
CA GLY A 9 0.90 -9.74 -2.69
C GLY A 9 0.78 -8.21 -2.60
N ARG A 10 0.92 -7.48 -3.71
CA ARG A 10 0.50 -6.08 -3.79
C ARG A 10 -0.47 -5.99 -4.96
N ALA A 11 -1.67 -5.47 -4.74
CA ALA A 11 -2.43 -4.90 -5.84
C ALA A 11 -1.66 -3.67 -6.32
N THR A 12 -0.63 -3.87 -7.14
CA THR A 12 0.10 -2.80 -7.79
C THR A 12 -0.68 -2.39 -9.02
N PHE A 13 -1.63 -1.47 -8.84
CA PHE A 13 -1.86 -0.50 -9.90
C PHE A 13 -0.66 0.44 -9.86
N THR A 14 0.21 0.36 -10.86
CA THR A 14 1.24 1.39 -11.00
C THR A 14 0.55 2.70 -11.37
N TYR A 15 1.16 3.84 -11.02
CA TYR A 15 0.70 5.14 -11.52
C TYR A 15 0.65 5.17 -13.06
N GLN A 16 1.54 4.41 -13.72
CA GLN A 16 1.47 4.16 -15.15
C GLN A 16 0.19 3.38 -15.55
N ASP A 17 -0.25 2.39 -14.78
CA ASP A 17 -1.50 1.67 -15.03
C ASP A 17 -2.73 2.55 -14.84
N LEU A 18 -2.68 3.50 -13.88
CA LEU A 18 -3.72 4.52 -13.68
C LEU A 18 -3.74 5.56 -14.81
N ILE A 19 -2.58 5.89 -15.41
CA ILE A 19 -2.49 6.75 -16.59
C ILE A 19 -2.92 6.02 -17.87
N ASN A 20 -2.60 4.72 -17.99
CA ASN A 20 -2.81 3.93 -19.22
C ASN A 20 -4.21 3.30 -19.30
N THR A 21 -4.89 3.10 -18.19
CA THR A 21 -6.32 2.79 -18.19
C THR A 21 -7.07 4.09 -18.49
N ASN A 22 -7.93 4.11 -19.51
CA ASN A 22 -8.86 5.20 -19.80
C ASN A 22 -9.93 5.38 -18.71
N LEU A 23 -9.57 5.21 -17.43
CA LEU A 23 -10.30 5.77 -16.31
C LEU A 23 -9.95 7.26 -16.30
N SER A 24 -10.95 8.11 -16.48
CA SER A 24 -10.80 9.56 -16.65
C SER A 24 -10.37 10.28 -15.37
N THR A 25 -9.37 9.77 -14.67
CA THR A 25 -8.83 10.30 -13.42
C THR A 25 -7.30 10.26 -13.49
N THR A 26 -6.73 10.94 -14.49
CA THR A 26 -5.37 11.43 -14.36
C THR A 26 -5.33 12.33 -13.12
N PRO A 27 -4.51 12.04 -12.09
CA PRO A 27 -4.30 12.99 -11.02
C PRO A 27 -3.78 14.27 -11.67
N LYS A 28 -4.51 15.37 -11.47
CA LYS A 28 -4.22 16.65 -12.14
C LYS A 28 -2.87 17.22 -11.71
N SER A 29 -2.32 16.72 -10.61
CA SER A 29 -1.09 17.22 -9.99
C SER A 29 0.11 16.33 -10.28
N PHE A 30 0.97 16.79 -11.17
CA PHE A 30 2.31 16.22 -11.28
C PHE A 30 3.16 16.72 -10.11
N ILE A 31 3.36 15.89 -9.08
CA ILE A 31 4.30 16.20 -8.00
C ILE A 31 5.72 15.77 -8.43
N PRO A 32 6.69 16.71 -8.52
CA PRO A 32 8.05 16.37 -8.94
C PRO A 32 8.70 15.34 -8.00
N LYS A 33 9.51 14.43 -8.55
CA LYS A 33 10.27 13.43 -7.79
C LYS A 33 11.08 14.05 -6.64
N SER A 34 11.70 15.21 -6.86
CA SER A 34 12.48 15.91 -5.84
C SER A 34 11.61 16.38 -4.67
N LEU A 35 10.36 16.78 -4.94
CA LEU A 35 9.40 17.17 -3.92
C LEU A 35 8.90 15.95 -3.14
N LEU A 36 8.53 14.85 -3.83
CA LEU A 36 8.17 13.59 -3.19
C LEU A 36 9.29 13.04 -2.30
N LYS A 37 10.56 13.14 -2.74
CA LYS A 37 11.72 12.77 -1.93
C LYS A 37 11.76 13.56 -0.61
N ARG A 38 11.55 14.89 -0.67
CA ARG A 38 11.51 15.74 0.53
C ARG A 38 10.36 15.37 1.45
N MET A 39 9.17 15.11 0.90
CA MET A 39 8.01 14.69 1.67
C MET A 39 8.24 13.34 2.37
N LEU A 40 8.85 12.36 1.69
CA LEU A 40 9.19 11.06 2.31
C LEU A 40 10.24 11.19 3.43
N ILE A 41 11.23 12.07 3.27
CA ILE A 41 12.21 12.35 4.33
C ILE A 41 11.49 12.95 5.54
N ARG A 42 10.62 13.93 5.30
CA ARG A 42 9.83 14.57 6.35
C ARG A 42 8.89 13.58 7.05
N GLU A 43 8.25 12.68 6.30
CA GLU A 43 7.44 11.59 6.85
C GLU A 43 8.27 10.72 7.79
N ASN A 44 9.49 10.38 7.38
CA ASN A 44 10.36 9.53 8.18
C ASN A 44 10.79 10.23 9.48
N GLU A 45 11.15 11.52 9.41
CA GLU A 45 11.48 12.34 10.59
C GLU A 45 10.31 12.41 11.57
N LEU A 46 9.10 12.69 11.07
CA LEU A 46 7.90 12.77 11.90
C LEU A 46 7.57 11.42 12.51
N ARG A 47 7.61 10.33 11.76
CA ARG A 47 7.37 8.98 12.28
C ARG A 47 8.32 8.62 13.41
N LEU A 48 9.58 9.08 13.35
CA LEU A 48 10.61 8.81 14.36
C LEU A 48 10.59 9.83 15.53
N SER A 49 9.73 10.84 15.49
CA SER A 49 9.64 11.82 16.56
C SER A 49 8.95 11.25 17.79
N ASP A 50 9.35 11.74 18.97
CA ASP A 50 8.76 11.33 20.25
C ASP A 50 7.24 11.54 20.29
N GLU A 51 6.76 12.60 19.63
CA GLU A 51 5.33 12.92 19.57
C GLU A 51 4.54 11.85 18.83
N TYR A 52 4.96 11.51 17.60
CA TYR A 52 4.26 10.52 16.80
C TYR A 52 4.45 9.11 17.31
N GLN A 53 5.63 8.78 17.87
CA GLN A 53 5.84 7.50 18.56
C GLN A 53 4.84 7.32 19.72
N LYS A 54 4.60 8.35 20.53
CA LYS A 54 3.57 8.31 21.58
C LYS A 54 2.18 8.09 21.01
N ARG A 55 1.79 8.82 19.95
CA ARG A 55 0.49 8.66 19.29
C ARG A 55 0.29 7.25 18.74
N TYR A 56 1.31 6.66 18.11
CA TYR A 56 1.26 5.27 17.65
C TYR A 56 1.09 4.30 18.82
N CYS A 57 1.87 4.45 19.90
CA CYS A 57 1.75 3.62 21.10
C CYS A 57 0.36 3.72 21.76
N GLU A 58 -0.26 4.90 21.74
CA GLU A 58 -1.61 5.10 22.27
C GLU A 58 -2.68 4.46 21.38
N ALA A 59 -2.56 4.61 20.06
CA ALA A 59 -3.47 3.98 19.11
C ALA A 59 -3.44 2.44 19.19
N GLU A 60 -2.26 1.84 19.37
CA GLU A 60 -2.15 0.37 19.54
C GLU A 60 -2.82 -0.15 20.83
N LYS A 61 -2.95 0.69 21.87
CA LYS A 61 -3.62 0.30 23.13
C LYS A 61 -5.14 0.34 23.04
N ILE A 62 -5.71 1.15 22.15
CA ILE A 62 -7.15 1.40 22.05
C ILE A 62 -7.73 0.56 20.89
N SER A 63 -8.14 -0.67 21.19
CA SER A 63 -8.52 -1.67 20.18
C SER A 63 -9.83 -1.39 19.42
N SER A 64 -10.61 -0.37 19.79
CA SER A 64 -12.01 -0.23 19.33
C SER A 64 -12.33 0.99 18.46
N SER A 65 -11.47 2.02 18.38
CA SER A 65 -11.81 3.24 17.62
C SER A 65 -10.65 3.99 16.96
N SER A 66 -9.41 3.82 17.44
CA SER A 66 -8.24 4.50 16.88
C SER A 66 -7.19 3.48 16.47
N SER A 67 -7.01 3.30 15.16
CA SER A 67 -5.97 2.44 14.63
C SER A 67 -4.70 3.25 14.36
N TRP A 68 -3.53 2.60 14.43
CA TRP A 68 -2.28 3.16 13.91
C TRP A 68 -2.40 3.63 12.44
N LEU A 69 -3.36 3.08 11.69
CA LEU A 69 -3.72 3.54 10.34
C LEU A 69 -4.22 4.99 10.34
N ASN A 70 -5.04 5.38 11.31
CA ASN A 70 -5.58 6.74 11.42
C ASN A 70 -4.45 7.73 11.72
N VAL A 71 -3.56 7.39 12.67
CA VAL A 71 -2.37 8.21 13.00
C VAL A 71 -1.49 8.40 11.76
N THR A 72 -1.35 7.36 10.93
CA THR A 72 -0.61 7.43 9.67
C THR A 72 -1.29 8.33 8.64
N ASP A 73 -2.62 8.22 8.48
CA ASP A 73 -3.37 9.08 7.55
C ASP A 73 -3.26 10.55 7.96
N GLU A 74 -3.44 10.85 9.25
CA GLU A 74 -3.29 12.19 9.82
C GLU A 74 -1.87 12.75 9.61
N LEU A 75 -0.84 11.96 9.88
CA LEU A 75 0.56 12.34 9.64
C LEU A 75 0.78 12.70 8.16
N GLN A 76 0.30 11.87 7.24
CA GLN A 76 0.51 12.09 5.81
C GLN A 76 -0.24 13.34 5.34
N ARG A 77 -1.47 13.58 5.82
CA ARG A 77 -2.23 14.81 5.54
C ARG A 77 -1.52 16.05 6.09
N GLN A 78 -0.94 15.98 7.29
CA GLN A 78 -0.11 17.06 7.82
C GLN A 78 1.06 17.38 6.87
N ILE A 79 1.71 16.38 6.30
CA ILE A 79 2.81 16.60 5.35
C ILE A 79 2.28 17.27 4.08
N ILE A 80 1.15 16.84 3.53
CA ILE A 80 0.57 17.50 2.35
C ILE A 80 0.33 18.99 2.65
N HIS A 81 -0.21 19.30 3.83
CA HIS A 81 -0.42 20.66 4.31
C HIS A 81 0.89 21.45 4.46
N GLU A 82 1.92 20.88 5.09
CA GLU A 82 3.25 21.51 5.24
C GLU A 82 3.88 21.90 3.88
N PHE A 83 3.51 21.20 2.81
CA PHE A 83 4.00 21.45 1.45
C PHE A 83 3.04 22.28 0.58
N ASN A 84 1.95 22.81 1.16
CA ASN A 84 0.93 23.64 0.49
C ASN A 84 0.26 22.95 -0.70
N LEU A 85 -0.08 21.67 -0.54
CA LEU A 85 -0.75 20.84 -1.56
C LEU A 85 -2.20 20.53 -1.16
N ASP A 86 -2.82 21.38 -0.33
CA ASP A 86 -4.17 21.18 0.22
C ASP A 86 -5.26 21.11 -0.85
N ASP A 87 -5.11 21.90 -1.91
CA ASP A 87 -6.07 21.95 -3.04
C ASP A 87 -6.16 20.60 -3.79
N GLU A 88 -5.16 19.73 -3.63
CA GLU A 88 -5.02 18.46 -4.33
C GLU A 88 -4.75 17.32 -3.34
N MET A 89 -5.32 17.42 -2.13
CA MET A 89 -5.02 16.54 -0.98
C MET A 89 -5.02 15.05 -1.32
N ASP A 90 -6.08 14.54 -1.93
CA ASP A 90 -6.21 13.10 -2.20
C ASP A 90 -5.24 12.63 -3.30
N ASP A 91 -5.04 13.43 -4.35
CA ASP A 91 -4.07 13.15 -5.42
C ASP A 91 -2.63 13.19 -4.88
N ALA A 92 -2.33 14.14 -4.00
CA ALA A 92 -1.03 14.29 -3.37
C ALA A 92 -0.74 13.14 -2.39
N LEU A 93 -1.74 12.72 -1.60
CA LEU A 93 -1.65 11.52 -0.76
C LEU A 93 -1.37 10.27 -1.60
N LEU A 94 -2.07 10.09 -2.72
CA LEU A 94 -1.85 8.98 -3.62
C LEU A 94 -0.41 9.00 -4.17
N CYS A 95 0.06 10.16 -4.65
CA CYS A 95 1.42 10.32 -5.15
C CYS A 95 2.47 10.00 -4.07
N LEU A 96 2.27 10.46 -2.83
CA LEU A 96 3.15 10.16 -1.71
C LEU A 96 3.19 8.66 -1.40
N ARG A 97 2.02 8.01 -1.30
CA ARG A 97 1.88 6.57 -1.01
C ARG A 97 2.46 5.68 -2.11
N CYS A 98 2.39 6.13 -3.36
CA CYS A 98 2.94 5.42 -4.52
C CYS A 98 4.39 5.81 -4.85
N ALA A 99 4.98 6.81 -4.18
CA ALA A 99 6.27 7.39 -4.57
C ALA A 99 7.40 6.36 -4.73
N THR A 100 7.49 5.37 -3.85
CA THR A 100 8.54 4.33 -3.90
C THR A 100 8.27 3.22 -4.94
N GLN A 101 7.04 3.13 -5.42
CA GLN A 101 6.68 2.27 -6.55
C GLN A 101 7.03 2.95 -7.87
N ILE A 102 6.70 4.24 -7.99
CA ILE A 102 6.98 5.07 -9.17
C ILE A 102 8.49 5.33 -9.31
N TYR A 103 9.16 5.60 -8.19
CA TYR A 103 10.60 5.88 -8.12
C TYR A 103 11.30 4.88 -7.18
N PRO A 104 11.68 3.68 -7.68
CA PRO A 104 12.26 2.63 -6.86
C PRO A 104 13.53 3.03 -6.11
N ASP A 105 14.27 4.02 -6.60
CA ASP A 105 15.45 4.56 -5.92
C ASP A 105 15.12 5.29 -4.61
N LEU A 106 13.85 5.66 -4.36
CA LEU A 106 13.39 6.26 -3.11
C LEU A 106 13.02 5.23 -2.03
N LYS A 107 13.05 3.92 -2.32
CA LYS A 107 12.67 2.84 -1.37
C LYS A 107 13.46 2.85 -0.07
N HIS A 108 14.66 3.43 -0.08
CA HIS A 108 15.53 3.55 1.09
C HIS A 108 15.14 4.71 2.03
N ILE A 109 14.05 5.43 1.80
CA ILE A 109 13.68 6.58 2.63
C ILE A 109 12.63 6.22 3.68
N PRO A 110 11.41 5.76 3.32
CA PRO A 110 10.39 5.49 4.32
C PRO A 110 10.68 4.24 5.14
N LEU A 111 10.64 4.37 6.48
CA LEU A 111 10.84 3.29 7.45
C LEU A 111 10.01 2.04 7.12
N TYR A 112 8.72 2.21 6.82
CA TYR A 112 7.79 1.11 6.58
C TYR A 112 8.10 0.30 5.32
N VAL A 113 8.88 0.85 4.38
CA VAL A 113 9.36 0.09 3.21
C VAL A 113 10.65 -0.64 3.55
N GLN A 114 11.59 0.02 4.24
CA GLN A 114 12.86 -0.57 4.63
C GLN A 114 12.70 -1.79 5.54
N TYR A 115 11.81 -1.69 6.52
CA TYR A 115 11.58 -2.72 7.55
C TYR A 115 10.31 -3.52 7.28
N ASN A 116 9.84 -3.53 6.04
CA ASN A 116 8.69 -4.34 5.66
C ASN A 116 9.02 -5.83 5.85
N ARG A 117 8.25 -6.51 6.69
CA ARG A 117 8.40 -7.96 6.96
C ARG A 117 7.71 -8.81 5.90
N ALA A 118 6.89 -8.22 5.04
CA ALA A 118 6.31 -8.92 3.91
C ALA A 118 7.41 -9.27 2.91
N ARG A 119 7.52 -10.55 2.58
CA ARG A 119 8.39 -11.09 1.54
C ARG A 119 7.58 -11.37 0.29
N ASP A 120 8.25 -11.40 -0.85
CA ASP A 120 7.66 -11.96 -2.06
C ASP A 120 7.25 -13.41 -1.77
N GLY A 121 6.03 -13.75 -2.16
CA GLY A 121 5.56 -15.13 -2.10
C GLY A 121 6.34 -16.01 -3.07
N ASP A 122 6.27 -17.32 -2.81
CA ASP A 122 6.95 -18.32 -3.64
C ASP A 122 6.29 -18.48 -5.02
N LEU A 123 5.00 -18.16 -5.13
CA LEU A 123 4.23 -18.24 -6.38
C LEU A 123 4.61 -17.14 -7.38
N LYS A 124 4.84 -17.55 -8.63
CA LYS A 124 5.17 -16.70 -9.78
C LYS A 124 4.10 -16.83 -10.87
N ILE A 125 4.13 -15.92 -11.85
CA ILE A 125 3.22 -15.96 -13.00
C ILE A 125 3.47 -17.25 -13.78
N GLY A 126 2.39 -17.96 -14.10
CA GLY A 126 2.44 -19.24 -14.82
C GLY A 126 2.54 -20.45 -13.91
N ASP A 127 2.79 -20.26 -12.60
CA ASP A 127 2.74 -21.36 -11.64
C ASP A 127 1.31 -21.90 -11.52
N ILE A 128 1.22 -23.21 -11.33
CA ILE A 128 -0.04 -23.86 -10.96
C ILE A 128 -0.34 -23.46 -9.52
N ALA A 129 -1.48 -22.79 -9.30
CA ALA A 129 -1.91 -22.44 -7.96
C ALA A 129 -2.03 -23.71 -7.09
N PRO A 130 -1.59 -23.69 -5.83
CA PRO A 130 -1.73 -24.85 -4.96
C PRO A 130 -3.19 -24.96 -4.48
N ASN A 131 -3.73 -26.17 -4.49
CA ASN A 131 -5.02 -26.45 -3.87
C ASN A 131 -4.83 -26.61 -2.36
N VAL A 132 -4.88 -25.51 -1.63
CA VAL A 132 -4.62 -25.47 -0.19
C VAL A 132 -5.90 -25.63 0.64
N PRO A 133 -5.83 -26.19 1.86
CA PRO A 133 -6.97 -26.23 2.76
C PRO A 133 -7.34 -24.81 3.21
N VAL A 134 -8.63 -24.50 3.17
CA VAL A 134 -9.20 -23.23 3.61
C VAL A 134 -10.41 -23.47 4.51
N VAL A 135 -10.81 -22.44 5.25
CA VAL A 135 -11.99 -22.48 6.11
C VAL A 135 -13.02 -21.49 5.54
N GLN A 136 -14.22 -21.99 5.29
CA GLN A 136 -15.36 -21.16 4.89
C GLN A 136 -15.82 -20.27 6.05
N LEU A 137 -16.57 -19.21 5.76
CA LEU A 137 -17.10 -18.30 6.78
C LEU A 137 -18.03 -18.99 7.80
N ASN A 138 -18.60 -20.14 7.44
CA ASN A 138 -19.40 -20.98 8.33
C ASN A 138 -18.55 -21.92 9.23
N GLY A 139 -17.22 -21.83 9.18
CA GLY A 139 -16.29 -22.67 9.94
C GLY A 139 -16.00 -24.03 9.32
N GLN A 140 -16.60 -24.39 8.19
CA GLN A 140 -16.33 -25.67 7.52
C GLN A 140 -15.00 -25.66 6.78
N GLN A 141 -14.23 -26.74 6.92
CA GLN A 141 -13.01 -26.96 6.15
C GLN A 141 -13.34 -27.38 4.73
N THR A 142 -12.60 -26.87 3.75
CA THR A 142 -12.72 -27.20 2.34
C THR A 142 -11.37 -26.99 1.64
N GLN A 143 -11.25 -27.33 0.37
CA GLN A 143 -10.08 -26.97 -0.43
C GLN A 143 -10.33 -25.66 -1.19
N LEU A 144 -9.27 -24.90 -1.45
CA LEU A 144 -9.35 -23.64 -2.19
C LEU A 144 -10.13 -23.79 -3.49
N PHE A 145 -9.87 -24.85 -4.25
CA PHE A 145 -10.45 -25.08 -5.56
C PHE A 145 -11.93 -25.48 -5.52
N ASP A 146 -12.38 -26.09 -4.43
CA ASP A 146 -13.79 -26.47 -4.26
C ASP A 146 -14.70 -25.24 -4.18
N GLY A 147 -14.15 -24.08 -3.77
CA GLY A 147 -14.86 -22.81 -3.71
C GLY A 147 -14.84 -21.99 -5.00
N LEU A 148 -14.06 -22.39 -6.02
CA LEU A 148 -13.92 -21.65 -7.27
C LEU A 148 -15.07 -21.98 -8.22
N LYS A 149 -15.84 -20.96 -8.60
CA LYS A 149 -17.02 -21.12 -9.49
C LYS A 149 -16.73 -20.84 -10.96
N SER A 150 -15.53 -20.32 -11.27
CA SER A 150 -15.16 -19.84 -12.60
C SER A 150 -13.70 -20.18 -12.89
N SER A 151 -13.39 -20.34 -14.18
CA SER A 151 -12.02 -20.50 -14.69
C SER A 151 -11.15 -19.27 -14.44
N SER A 152 -11.76 -18.10 -14.28
CA SER A 152 -11.09 -16.85 -13.90
C SER A 152 -11.54 -16.42 -12.52
N THR A 153 -10.68 -16.61 -11.51
CA THR A 153 -10.95 -16.19 -10.13
C THR A 153 -9.81 -15.34 -9.60
N VAL A 154 -10.15 -14.25 -8.91
CA VAL A 154 -9.20 -13.41 -8.16
C VAL A 154 -9.32 -13.75 -6.69
N LEU A 155 -8.19 -14.06 -6.05
CA LEU A 155 -8.12 -14.33 -4.62
C LEU A 155 -7.55 -13.11 -3.89
N ILE A 156 -8.29 -12.64 -2.89
CA ILE A 156 -7.87 -11.55 -2.01
C ILE A 156 -7.65 -12.16 -0.63
N GLY A 157 -6.41 -12.12 -0.17
CA GLY A 157 -6.02 -12.61 1.15
C GLY A 157 -5.46 -11.49 2.00
N GLY A 158 -5.74 -11.55 3.29
CA GLY A 158 -5.10 -10.73 4.31
C GLY A 158 -4.61 -11.64 5.43
N SER A 159 -3.49 -11.27 6.07
CA SER A 159 -3.04 -11.91 7.30
C SER A 159 -3.39 -11.01 8.47
N TYR A 160 -4.02 -11.56 9.51
CA TYR A 160 -4.05 -10.94 10.82
C TYR A 160 -2.84 -11.47 11.60
N SER A 161 -1.98 -10.58 12.06
CA SER A 161 -0.82 -10.90 12.90
C SER A 161 -1.04 -10.38 14.30
#